data_AF-A0AAU2K251-F1
#
_entry.id   AF-A0AAU2K251-F1
#
_cell.length_a   1.000
_cell.length_b   1.000
_cell.length_c   1.000
_cell.angle_alpha   90.00
_cell.angle_beta   90.00
_cell.angle_gamma   90.00
#
_symmetry.space_group_name_H-M   'P 1'
#
loop_
_entity.id
_entity.type
_entity.pdbx_description
1 polymer ?
#
loop_
_entity_poly.entity_id
_entity_poly.type
_entity_poly.pdbx_seq_one_letter_code
_entity_poly.pdbx_strand_id
1 'polypeptide(L)'
;MSRMLSLTMNDAAAGILGVLASRVDLTPPGGLAPGLRDRLTEGITRRGQVLTWANSAGNANDAPSFFGDLTGWECADSSFHLEDHVPVDVRIIDDAPQVSQDDQRILLLHGITFALEFRDLITRLDHPSPVRCIVSANETNATFRFHQIRAGESWSHPDLDSYRMDKMVVIDLKPAAG
;
A
#
# COMPACT_ATOMS: atom_id res chain seq x y z
N MET A 1 16.29 11.67 17.42
CA MET A 1 14.90 11.17 17.34
C MET A 1 14.83 10.18 16.18
N SER A 2 14.32 8.96 16.40
CA SER A 2 14.41 7.88 15.41
C SER A 2 13.24 7.91 14.44
N ARG A 3 13.51 7.77 13.15
CA ARG A 3 12.54 7.26 12.19
C ARG A 3 12.28 5.79 12.52
N MET A 4 11.06 5.32 12.33
CA MET A 4 10.71 3.92 12.53
C MET A 4 9.97 3.40 11.30
N LEU A 5 10.45 2.28 10.79
CA LEU A 5 9.83 1.49 9.74
C LEU A 5 9.49 0.14 10.36
N SER A 6 8.23 -0.29 10.26
CA SER A 6 7.86 -1.68 10.55
C SER A 6 7.20 -2.29 9.32
N LEU A 7 7.57 -3.53 9.04
CA LEU A 7 7.04 -4.34 7.95
C LEU A 7 6.43 -5.59 8.59
N THR A 8 5.12 -5.76 8.42
CA THR A 8 4.38 -6.95 8.86
C THR A 8 3.77 -7.60 7.64
N MET A 9 3.80 -8.91 7.55
CA MET A 9 3.22 -9.66 6.44
C MET A 9 2.58 -10.94 6.94
N ASN A 10 1.56 -11.42 6.24
CA ASN A 10 0.98 -12.73 6.52
C ASN A 10 1.85 -13.86 5.95
N ASP A 11 1.58 -15.11 6.36
CA ASP A 11 2.41 -16.26 5.98
C ASP A 11 2.41 -16.48 4.45
N ALA A 12 1.29 -16.21 3.79
CA ALA A 12 1.17 -16.32 2.33
C ALA A 12 2.09 -15.31 1.59
N ALA A 13 2.16 -14.07 2.06
CA ALA A 13 3.09 -13.07 1.54
C ALA A 13 4.54 -13.41 1.88
N ALA A 14 4.82 -13.83 3.12
CA ALA A 14 6.17 -14.22 3.54
C ALA A 14 6.72 -15.41 2.73
N GLY A 15 5.85 -16.38 2.42
CA GLY A 15 6.18 -17.55 1.61
C GLY A 15 6.56 -17.17 0.19
N ILE A 16 5.73 -16.38 -0.50
CA ILE A 16 5.99 -16.04 -1.91
C ILE A 16 7.18 -15.08 -2.07
N LEU A 17 7.40 -14.19 -1.10
CA LEU A 17 8.54 -13.28 -1.10
C LEU A 17 9.86 -14.00 -0.74
N GLY A 18 9.79 -15.25 -0.27
CA GLY A 18 10.97 -16.04 0.09
C GLY A 18 11.63 -15.62 1.40
N VAL A 19 10.92 -14.86 2.25
CA VAL A 19 11.43 -14.35 3.53
C VAL A 19 11.77 -15.51 4.46
N LEU A 20 10.88 -16.51 4.53
CA LEU A 20 11.07 -17.71 5.37
C LEU A 20 12.25 -18.57 4.90
N ALA A 21 12.64 -18.47 3.63
CA ALA A 21 13.77 -19.19 3.05
C ALA A 21 15.10 -18.42 3.15
N SER A 22 15.16 -17.32 3.91
CA SER A 22 16.33 -16.42 4.02
C SER A 22 16.83 -15.85 2.69
N ARG A 23 15.96 -15.76 1.68
CA ARG A 23 16.23 -15.11 0.38
C ARG A 23 15.55 -13.75 0.36
N VAL A 24 16.06 -12.80 1.13
CA VAL A 24 15.43 -11.48 1.26
C VAL A 24 16.07 -10.51 0.27
N ASP A 25 15.57 -10.53 -0.96
CA ASP A 25 15.65 -9.37 -1.84
C ASP A 25 14.23 -8.86 -2.09
N LEU A 26 13.90 -7.74 -1.43
CA LEU A 26 12.59 -7.09 -1.56
C LEU A 26 12.57 -6.06 -2.71
N THR A 27 13.60 -6.06 -3.54
CA THR A 27 13.69 -5.19 -4.71
C THR A 27 13.00 -5.85 -5.91
N PRO A 28 12.10 -5.16 -6.62
CA PRO A 28 11.55 -5.67 -7.86
C PRO A 28 12.65 -5.78 -8.93
N PRO A 29 12.59 -6.80 -9.81
CA PRO A 29 13.48 -6.90 -10.96
C PRO A 29 13.44 -5.63 -11.82
N GLY A 30 14.59 -5.03 -12.11
CA GLY A 30 14.66 -3.78 -12.89
C GLY A 30 14.30 -2.50 -12.13
N GLY A 31 14.03 -2.60 -10.81
CA GLY A 31 13.65 -1.48 -9.96
C GLY A 31 12.17 -1.08 -10.12
N LEU A 32 11.77 0.01 -9.47
CA LEU A 32 10.37 0.46 -9.48
C LEU A 32 9.85 0.70 -10.91
N ALA A 33 8.60 0.35 -11.21
CA ALA A 33 8.04 0.55 -12.54
C ALA A 33 7.85 2.06 -12.84
N PRO A 34 8.02 2.52 -14.10
CA PRO A 34 7.85 3.93 -14.45
C PRO A 34 6.49 4.51 -14.01
N GLY A 35 5.38 3.78 -14.25
CA GLY A 35 4.05 4.26 -13.85
C GLY A 35 3.91 4.46 -12.33
N LEU A 36 4.62 3.66 -11.53
CA LEU A 36 4.67 3.86 -10.07
C LEU A 36 5.55 5.06 -9.69
N ARG A 37 6.64 5.33 -10.41
CA ARG A 37 7.40 6.57 -10.21
C ARG A 37 6.55 7.80 -10.53
N ASP A 38 5.76 7.75 -11.60
CA ASP A 38 4.86 8.83 -11.98
C ASP A 38 3.84 9.09 -10.85
N ARG A 39 3.26 8.03 -10.25
CA ARG A 39 2.39 8.17 -9.06
C ARG A 39 3.08 8.85 -7.87
N LEU A 40 4.36 8.57 -7.62
CA LEU A 40 5.11 9.29 -6.59
C LEU A 40 5.29 10.78 -6.91
N THR A 41 5.39 11.15 -8.20
CA THR A 41 5.50 12.55 -8.61
C THR A 41 4.20 13.34 -8.43
N GLU A 42 3.04 12.69 -8.53
CA GLU A 42 1.74 13.31 -8.22
C GLU A 42 1.68 13.76 -6.76
N GLY A 43 2.28 12.97 -5.87
CA GLY A 43 2.46 13.29 -4.46
C GLY A 43 1.18 13.22 -3.64
N ILE A 44 1.28 13.64 -2.37
CA ILE A 44 0.18 13.60 -1.40
C ILE A 44 -0.02 14.95 -0.75
N THR A 45 -1.22 15.18 -0.24
CA THR A 45 -1.56 16.42 0.46
C THR A 45 -2.52 16.15 1.61
N ARG A 46 -2.48 17.05 2.60
CA ARG A 46 -3.43 17.04 3.72
C ARG A 46 -4.63 17.90 3.36
N ARG A 47 -5.83 17.32 3.41
CA ARG A 47 -7.11 18.03 3.18
C ARG A 47 -7.95 17.91 4.44
N GLY A 48 -7.87 18.94 5.30
CA GLY A 48 -8.47 18.87 6.63
C GLY A 48 -7.80 17.79 7.49
N GLN A 49 -8.58 16.80 7.91
CA GLN A 49 -8.11 15.72 8.79
C GLN A 49 -7.61 14.47 8.05
N VAL A 50 -7.72 14.44 6.71
CA VAL A 50 -7.32 13.29 5.90
C VAL A 50 -6.10 13.59 5.04
N LEU A 51 -5.38 12.52 4.69
CA LEU A 51 -4.29 12.49 3.73
C LEU A 51 -4.78 11.83 2.45
N THR A 52 -4.57 12.49 1.32
CA THR A 52 -5.01 12.00 0.01
C THR A 52 -3.87 12.09 -0.99
N TRP A 53 -4.02 11.44 -2.13
CA TRP A 53 -3.29 11.84 -3.33
C TRP A 53 -3.53 13.33 -3.63
N ALA A 54 -2.53 14.05 -4.12
CA ALA A 54 -2.65 15.48 -4.37
C ALA A 54 -3.73 15.82 -5.43
N ASN A 55 -3.94 14.90 -6.38
CA ASN A 55 -4.95 14.99 -7.44
C ASN A 55 -6.26 14.25 -7.09
N SER A 56 -6.44 13.80 -5.83
CA SER A 56 -7.66 13.07 -5.44
C SER A 56 -8.91 13.93 -5.64
N ALA A 57 -9.92 13.35 -6.28
CA ALA A 57 -11.25 13.94 -6.46
C ALA A 57 -12.18 13.67 -5.27
N GLY A 58 -11.73 12.93 -4.24
CA GLY A 58 -12.53 12.60 -3.07
C GLY A 58 -13.03 13.85 -2.33
N ASN A 59 -14.27 13.80 -1.84
CA ASN A 59 -14.84 14.88 -1.03
C ASN A 59 -14.37 14.77 0.43
N ALA A 60 -13.12 15.18 0.68
CA ALA A 60 -12.50 15.17 2.00
C ALA A 60 -13.29 15.95 3.09
N ASN A 61 -14.11 16.93 2.70
CA ASN A 61 -14.94 17.70 3.63
C ASN A 61 -16.13 16.91 4.19
N ASP A 62 -16.55 15.85 3.48
CA ASP A 62 -17.64 14.96 3.88
C ASP A 62 -17.14 13.67 4.53
N ALA A 63 -15.82 13.53 4.75
CA ALA A 63 -15.27 12.38 5.46
C ALA A 63 -15.76 12.33 6.93
N PRO A 64 -16.09 11.15 7.49
CA PRO A 64 -15.86 9.81 6.93
C PRO A 64 -16.99 9.31 6.01
N SER A 65 -18.03 10.12 5.74
CA SER A 65 -19.21 9.73 4.97
C SER A 65 -19.80 8.40 5.48
N PHE A 66 -19.96 7.39 4.61
CA PHE A 66 -20.47 6.06 4.99
C PHE A 66 -19.38 5.07 5.46
N PHE A 67 -18.10 5.44 5.50
CA PHE A 67 -16.99 4.52 5.81
C PHE A 67 -16.78 4.26 7.30
N GLY A 68 -17.59 4.86 8.18
CA GLY A 68 -17.53 4.69 9.63
C GLY A 68 -16.44 5.53 10.31
N ASP A 69 -15.24 5.59 9.73
CA ASP A 69 -14.12 6.40 10.22
C ASP A 69 -13.23 6.97 9.09
N LEU A 70 -12.27 7.83 9.46
CA LEU A 70 -11.38 8.49 8.50
C LEU A 70 -10.40 7.49 7.86
N THR A 71 -10.01 6.45 8.59
CA THR A 71 -9.15 5.38 8.10
C THR A 71 -9.78 4.60 6.95
N GLY A 72 -11.07 4.22 7.08
CA GLY A 72 -11.84 3.59 6.03
C GLY A 72 -11.99 4.47 4.80
N TRP A 73 -12.28 5.76 5.01
CA TRP A 73 -12.38 6.74 3.93
C TRP A 73 -11.04 6.91 3.19
N GLU A 74 -9.92 7.09 3.91
CA GLU A 74 -8.59 7.23 3.30
C GLU A 74 -8.16 5.96 2.56
N CYS A 75 -8.46 4.79 3.11
CA CYS A 75 -8.17 3.52 2.45
C CYS A 75 -8.96 3.36 1.15
N ALA A 76 -10.19 3.89 1.08
CA ALA A 76 -10.97 3.88 -0.16
C ALA A 76 -10.44 4.91 -1.18
N ASP A 77 -10.15 6.13 -0.73
CA ASP A 77 -9.68 7.22 -1.59
C ASP A 77 -8.27 7.00 -2.15
N SER A 78 -7.38 6.41 -1.34
CA SER A 78 -5.97 6.22 -1.72
C SER A 78 -5.70 4.94 -2.51
N SER A 79 -6.66 4.01 -2.56
CA SER A 79 -6.46 2.69 -3.16
C SER A 79 -6.29 2.79 -4.68
N PHE A 80 -5.29 2.09 -5.21
CA PHE A 80 -5.13 1.87 -6.64
C PHE A 80 -4.62 0.46 -6.93
N HIS A 81 -4.82 -0.02 -8.16
CA HIS A 81 -4.36 -1.34 -8.60
C HIS A 81 -2.92 -1.27 -9.09
N LEU A 82 -2.07 -2.18 -8.60
CA LEU A 82 -0.64 -2.17 -8.94
C LEU A 82 -0.39 -2.62 -10.38
N GLU A 83 -1.20 -3.54 -10.88
CA GLU A 83 -1.14 -4.07 -12.25
C GLU A 83 -1.41 -3.00 -13.33
N ASP A 84 -2.06 -1.88 -12.98
CA ASP A 84 -2.25 -0.74 -13.90
C ASP A 84 -0.92 0.01 -14.17
N HIS A 85 0.09 -0.22 -13.34
CA HIS A 85 1.35 0.53 -13.34
C HIS A 85 2.60 -0.36 -13.46
N VAL A 86 2.45 -1.68 -13.28
CA VAL A 86 3.53 -2.66 -13.29
C VAL A 86 3.34 -3.60 -14.48
N PRO A 87 4.38 -3.89 -15.27
CA PRO A 87 4.26 -4.74 -16.47
C PRO A 87 4.14 -6.22 -16.08
N VAL A 88 2.96 -6.63 -15.68
CA VAL A 88 2.56 -8.03 -15.42
C VAL A 88 1.51 -8.49 -16.42
N ASP A 89 1.38 -9.81 -16.58
CA ASP A 89 0.35 -10.42 -17.44
C ASP A 89 -0.93 -10.69 -16.63
N VAL A 90 -1.99 -9.93 -16.92
CA VAL A 90 -3.34 -10.18 -16.37
C VAL A 90 -4.18 -10.82 -17.45
N ARG A 91 -4.52 -12.10 -17.27
CA ARG A 91 -5.31 -12.86 -18.23
C ARG A 91 -6.78 -12.84 -17.85
N ILE A 92 -7.67 -12.79 -18.84
CA ILE A 92 -9.09 -13.04 -18.60
C ILE A 92 -9.36 -14.53 -18.85
N ILE A 93 -9.81 -15.25 -17.83
CA ILE A 93 -10.21 -16.66 -17.89
C ILE A 93 -11.62 -16.73 -17.31
N ASP A 94 -12.56 -17.29 -18.06
CA ASP A 94 -13.98 -17.39 -17.67
C ASP A 94 -14.56 -16.04 -17.18
N ASP A 95 -14.30 -14.98 -17.95
CA ASP A 95 -14.72 -13.59 -17.67
C ASP A 95 -14.16 -12.96 -16.38
N ALA A 96 -13.17 -13.60 -15.74
CA ALA A 96 -12.49 -13.09 -14.55
C ALA A 96 -11.01 -12.80 -14.79
N PRO A 97 -10.45 -11.73 -14.21
CA PRO A 97 -9.01 -11.48 -14.25
C PRO A 97 -8.27 -12.52 -13.42
N GLN A 98 -7.12 -12.95 -13.93
CA GLN A 98 -6.23 -13.94 -13.35
C GLN A 98 -4.79 -13.45 -13.42
N VAL A 99 -4.15 -13.40 -12.26
CA VAL A 99 -2.76 -12.98 -12.05
C VAL A 99 -1.97 -14.21 -11.59
N SER A 100 -0.91 -14.55 -12.30
CA SER A 100 -0.06 -15.69 -11.93
C SER A 100 0.62 -15.48 -10.58
N GLN A 101 1.05 -16.57 -9.91
CA GLN A 101 1.78 -16.42 -8.65
C GLN A 101 3.08 -15.63 -8.81
N ASP A 102 3.81 -15.83 -9.91
CA ASP A 102 5.04 -15.08 -10.19
C ASP A 102 4.76 -13.58 -10.37
N ASP A 103 3.66 -13.24 -11.04
CA ASP A 103 3.22 -11.85 -11.20
C ASP A 103 2.73 -11.26 -9.88
N GLN A 104 2.00 -12.01 -9.06
CA GLN A 104 1.63 -11.58 -7.70
C GLN A 104 2.86 -11.25 -6.86
N ARG A 105 3.93 -12.05 -6.96
CA ARG A 105 5.22 -11.79 -6.30
C ARG A 105 5.83 -10.47 -6.79
N ILE A 106 5.85 -10.25 -8.10
CA ILE A 106 6.36 -9.02 -8.72
C ILE A 106 5.56 -7.80 -8.19
N LEU A 107 4.24 -7.89 -8.18
CA LEU A 107 3.36 -6.83 -7.67
C LEU A 107 3.63 -6.50 -6.20
N LEU A 108 3.81 -7.52 -5.33
CA LEU A 108 4.18 -7.31 -3.93
C LEU A 108 5.53 -6.60 -3.77
N LEU A 109 6.56 -7.01 -4.53
CA LEU A 109 7.89 -6.37 -4.51
C LEU A 109 7.80 -4.90 -4.92
N HIS A 110 7.02 -4.60 -5.96
CA HIS A 110 6.76 -3.24 -6.40
C HIS A 110 5.98 -2.43 -5.36
N GLY A 111 4.93 -2.99 -4.75
CA GLY A 111 4.16 -2.32 -3.70
C GLY A 111 4.99 -2.00 -2.46
N ILE A 112 5.85 -2.93 -2.03
CA ILE A 112 6.78 -2.70 -0.91
C ILE A 112 7.77 -1.58 -1.27
N THR A 113 8.42 -1.66 -2.44
CA THR A 113 9.39 -0.65 -2.87
C THR A 113 8.74 0.72 -3.02
N PHE A 114 7.54 0.78 -3.60
CA PHE A 114 6.73 1.98 -3.68
C PHE A 114 6.43 2.57 -2.29
N ALA A 115 6.04 1.75 -1.31
CA ALA A 115 5.82 2.22 0.07
C ALA A 115 7.08 2.83 0.69
N LEU A 116 8.24 2.23 0.43
CA LEU A 116 9.52 2.73 0.95
C LEU A 116 9.92 4.07 0.34
N GLU A 117 9.69 4.27 -0.97
CA GLU A 117 9.90 5.56 -1.65
C GLU A 117 8.82 6.59 -1.28
N PHE A 118 7.57 6.16 -1.07
CA PHE A 118 6.45 6.98 -0.61
C PHE A 118 6.74 7.69 0.72
N ARG A 119 7.60 7.13 1.57
CA ARG A 119 8.07 7.77 2.81
C ARG A 119 8.57 9.19 2.61
N ASP A 120 9.24 9.46 1.49
CA ASP A 120 9.80 10.78 1.22
C ASP A 120 8.71 11.82 0.96
N LEU A 121 7.52 11.41 0.49
CA LEU A 121 6.35 12.28 0.39
C LEU A 121 5.83 12.68 1.77
N ILE A 122 5.74 11.73 2.70
CA ILE A 122 5.30 12.00 4.08
C ILE A 122 6.22 13.02 4.75
N THR A 123 7.54 12.87 4.57
CA THR A 123 8.51 13.76 5.21
C THR A 123 8.52 15.18 4.65
N ARG A 124 7.94 15.40 3.47
CA ARG A 124 7.84 16.70 2.81
C ARG A 124 6.55 17.46 3.15
N LEU A 125 5.63 16.86 3.89
CA LEU A 125 4.44 17.54 4.37
C LEU A 125 4.80 18.59 5.42
N ASP A 126 4.06 19.70 5.48
CA ASP A 126 4.21 20.73 6.52
C ASP A 126 4.02 20.14 7.93
N HIS A 127 3.14 19.14 8.05
CA HIS A 127 2.87 18.40 9.27
C HIS A 127 2.97 16.88 8.99
N PRO A 128 4.19 16.31 9.05
CA PRO A 128 4.39 14.88 8.87
C PRO A 128 3.62 14.09 9.93
N SER A 129 2.86 13.10 9.50
CA SER A 129 2.14 12.17 10.37
C SER A 129 2.57 10.74 10.09
N PRO A 130 2.53 9.84 11.07
CA PRO A 130 2.62 8.40 10.83
C PRO A 130 1.60 7.95 9.79
N VAL A 131 2.04 7.15 8.82
CA VAL A 131 1.18 6.57 7.77
C VAL A 131 1.38 5.07 7.74
N ARG A 132 0.29 4.34 7.53
CA ARG A 132 0.29 2.91 7.23
C ARG A 132 0.00 2.74 5.75
N CYS A 133 0.89 2.04 5.05
CA CYS A 133 0.66 1.55 3.71
C CYS A 133 0.27 0.07 3.77
N ILE A 134 -0.66 -0.34 2.92
CA ILE A 134 -1.13 -1.72 2.82
C ILE A 134 -0.99 -2.14 1.38
N VAL A 135 -0.31 -3.26 1.18
CA VAL A 135 -0.16 -3.93 -0.10
C VAL A 135 -0.85 -5.28 0.00
N SER A 136 -1.77 -5.55 -0.92
CA SER A 136 -2.41 -6.87 -1.05
C SER A 136 -2.23 -7.40 -2.46
N ALA A 137 -2.09 -8.71 -2.59
CA ALA A 137 -2.15 -9.39 -3.88
C ALA A 137 -2.90 -10.73 -3.75
N ASN A 138 -3.81 -11.00 -4.68
CA ASN A 138 -4.52 -12.27 -4.77
C ASN A 138 -4.54 -12.74 -6.24
N GLU A 139 -5.33 -13.77 -6.54
CA GLU A 139 -5.41 -14.34 -7.90
C GLU A 139 -6.04 -13.40 -8.94
N THR A 140 -6.69 -12.32 -8.53
CA THR A 140 -7.44 -11.44 -9.43
C THR A 140 -6.85 -10.04 -9.59
N ASN A 141 -6.15 -9.53 -8.57
CA ASN A 141 -5.58 -8.17 -8.56
C ASN A 141 -4.50 -8.02 -7.48
N ALA A 142 -3.82 -6.86 -7.50
CA ALA A 142 -3.06 -6.38 -6.38
C ALA A 142 -3.35 -4.90 -6.11
N THR A 143 -3.44 -4.51 -4.84
CA THR A 143 -3.72 -3.12 -4.46
C THR A 143 -2.64 -2.53 -3.58
N PHE A 144 -2.39 -1.23 -3.77
CA PHE A 144 -1.72 -0.38 -2.80
C PHE A 144 -2.74 0.62 -2.26
N ARG A 145 -2.70 0.86 -0.95
CA ARG A 145 -3.47 1.93 -0.29
C ARG A 145 -2.71 2.46 0.91
N PHE A 146 -3.09 3.64 1.40
CA PHE A 146 -2.53 4.19 2.62
C PHE A 146 -3.56 4.92 3.47
N HIS A 147 -3.26 5.09 4.75
CA HIS A 147 -4.02 5.95 5.64
C HIS A 147 -3.13 6.48 6.76
N GLN A 148 -3.55 7.56 7.42
CA GLN A 148 -2.84 8.04 8.61
C GLN A 148 -3.07 7.08 9.78
N ILE A 149 -2.04 6.84 10.57
CA ILE A 149 -2.18 6.04 11.79
C ILE A 149 -2.76 6.94 12.88
N ARG A 150 -3.98 6.62 13.31
CA ARG A 150 -4.71 7.32 14.38
C ARG A 150 -4.94 6.38 15.56
N ALA A 151 -5.00 6.94 16.77
CA ALA A 151 -5.34 6.15 17.93
C ALA A 151 -6.80 5.70 17.84
N GLY A 152 -7.05 4.39 17.97
CA GLY A 152 -8.40 3.82 17.94
C GLY A 152 -8.96 3.49 16.55
N GLU A 153 -8.24 3.81 15.46
CA GLU A 153 -8.64 3.47 14.10
C GLU A 153 -7.64 2.49 13.47
N SER A 154 -8.14 1.49 12.75
CA SER A 154 -7.32 0.55 11.97
C SER A 154 -8.16 -0.07 10.87
N TRP A 155 -7.61 -0.13 9.66
CA TRP A 155 -8.27 -0.79 8.54
C TRP A 155 -8.02 -2.31 8.51
N SER A 156 -6.82 -2.73 8.90
CA SER A 156 -6.42 -4.14 8.89
C SER A 156 -6.80 -4.82 10.21
N HIS A 157 -7.27 -6.06 10.12
CA HIS A 157 -7.37 -6.94 11.27
C HIS A 157 -5.98 -7.19 11.89
N PRO A 158 -5.83 -7.27 13.23
CA PRO A 158 -4.53 -7.49 13.87
C PRO A 158 -3.85 -8.80 13.45
N ASP A 159 -4.66 -9.83 13.21
CA ASP A 159 -4.25 -11.09 12.62
C ASP A 159 -4.41 -11.00 11.09
N LEU A 160 -3.27 -10.83 10.38
CA LEU A 160 -3.25 -10.74 8.92
C LEU A 160 -3.46 -12.10 8.23
N ASP A 161 -3.32 -13.23 8.92
CA ASP A 161 -3.58 -14.56 8.36
C ASP A 161 -5.07 -14.85 8.26
N SER A 162 -5.91 -14.04 8.91
CA SER A 162 -7.37 -14.08 8.72
C SER A 162 -7.79 -13.73 7.27
N TYR A 163 -6.95 -13.01 6.52
CA TYR A 163 -7.15 -12.71 5.09
C TYR A 163 -6.71 -13.88 4.21
N ARG A 164 -7.48 -14.97 4.24
CA ARG A 164 -7.08 -16.25 3.63
C ARG A 164 -6.84 -16.22 2.12
N MET A 165 -7.44 -15.27 1.42
CA MET A 165 -7.35 -15.16 -0.04
C MET A 165 -6.28 -14.16 -0.50
N ASP A 166 -5.76 -13.33 0.41
CA ASP A 166 -4.84 -12.25 0.08
C ASP A 166 -3.46 -12.52 0.66
N LYS A 167 -2.43 -12.16 -0.11
CA LYS A 167 -1.07 -12.00 0.37
C LYS A 167 -0.96 -10.56 0.82
N MET A 168 -0.87 -10.35 2.13
CA MET A 168 -0.92 -9.01 2.72
C MET A 168 0.41 -8.59 3.31
N VAL A 169 0.76 -7.34 3.05
CA VAL A 169 1.91 -6.66 3.63
C VAL A 169 1.46 -5.29 4.15
N VAL A 170 1.79 -5.02 5.41
CA VAL A 170 1.51 -3.76 6.09
C VAL A 170 2.83 -3.08 6.42
N ILE A 171 2.98 -1.83 5.99
CA ILE A 171 4.18 -1.02 6.21
C ILE A 171 3.80 0.22 7.01
N ASP A 172 4.30 0.34 8.24
CA ASP A 172 4.13 1.58 9.01
C ASP A 172 5.36 2.47 8.82
N LEU A 173 5.09 3.69 8.36
CA LEU A 173 6.07 4.74 8.09
C LEU A 173 5.89 5.83 9.14
N LYS A 174 6.79 5.85 10.14
CA LYS A 174 6.79 6.88 11.20
C LYS A 174 7.89 7.91 10.91
N PRO A 175 7.53 9.16 10.57
CA PRO A 175 8.51 10.23 10.45
C PRO A 175 9.19 10.47 11.80
N ALA A 176 10.38 11.07 11.80
CA ALA A 176 11.01 11.49 13.05
C ALA A 176 10.09 12.52 13.71
N ALA A 177 9.84 12.38 15.01
CA ALA A 177 9.16 13.42 15.79
C ALA A 177 9.96 14.72 15.66
N GLY A 178 9.28 15.80 15.25
CA GLY A 178 9.81 17.16 15.28
C GLY A 178 9.83 17.74 16.68
#